data_AF-A0AAD8UMG7-F1
#
_entry.id   AF-A0AAD8UMG7-F1
#
_cell.length_a   1.000
_cell.length_b   1.000
_cell.length_c   1.000
_cell.angle_alpha   90.00
_cell.angle_beta   90.00
_cell.angle_gamma   90.00
#
_symmetry.space_group_name_H-M   'P 1'
#
loop_
_entity.id
_entity.type
_entity.pdbx_description
1 polymer ?
#
loop_
_entity_poly.entity_id
_entity_poly.type
_entity_poly.pdbx_seq_one_letter_code
_entity_poly.pdbx_strand_id
1 'polypeptide(L)'
;MTWLALRSAAFARVPATTTCLPGARLYSGATTGAGRASDPLRILFCGSDNFSCAALTALTAESKRNPALIESLEVVVRPSKPSGRGMKNVREVPLRTLAQQLKLPIHVRDTFTKWQPPSDFNLIIAVSFGLFVPPRLLKMAKYGGLNVHPSLLPEFRGPAPLQHTLLQGRTHTGITLQTLDHKAFDHGDILAQTPLPGIPIPENCTTQQLLDVVTPPAAEMLVDGLRRGVHVPPHVNVGWAYSSSNFEEDSNKAPPHAPKITNHDRWIAWSEWTAAEVATRQRVLGGVWSSAVNQTTDTEKRIKLGRVEAVPLEDMPEHIKQFTRLLRVDKKDRTIASDATPEDGTNVKLVNWIQGTQDGHRKVLQCPFFEHEDGKSILIPFVEGDKVLKVSTMIVEGSAERAAVSAIKSFAVVGDGRHWELTPSPF
;
A
#
# COMPACT_ATOMS: atom_id res chain seq x y z
N MET A 1 37.88 40.95 -16.90
CA MET A 1 38.35 39.70 -16.25
C MET A 1 38.29 39.92 -14.75
N THR A 2 37.18 39.52 -14.15
CA THR A 2 36.92 39.63 -12.71
C THR A 2 36.57 38.23 -12.24
N TRP A 3 37.55 37.54 -11.64
CA TRP A 3 37.38 36.19 -11.10
C TRP A 3 37.01 36.30 -9.62
N LEU A 4 35.79 35.85 -9.33
CA LEU A 4 35.23 35.65 -8.00
C LEU A 4 35.99 34.50 -7.31
N ALA A 5 36.64 34.77 -6.18
CA ALA A 5 37.24 33.75 -5.33
C ALA A 5 36.16 33.11 -4.44
N LEU A 6 35.89 31.82 -4.67
CA LEU A 6 35.03 30.97 -3.84
C LEU A 6 35.71 30.70 -2.49
N ARG A 7 35.01 31.04 -1.41
CA ARG A 7 35.38 30.68 -0.02
C ARG A 7 35.14 29.19 0.22
N SER A 8 36.18 28.49 0.66
CA SER A 8 36.08 27.12 1.20
C SER A 8 35.46 27.16 2.60
N ALA A 9 34.35 26.44 2.79
CA ALA A 9 33.75 26.23 4.10
C ALA A 9 34.38 25.02 4.80
N ALA A 10 34.51 25.15 6.12
CA ALA A 10 35.35 24.37 7.00
C ALA A 10 34.98 22.87 7.12
N PHE A 11 36.01 22.03 7.11
CA PHE A 11 35.96 20.65 7.61
C PHE A 11 35.84 20.68 9.14
N ALA A 12 34.66 20.34 9.68
CA ALA A 12 34.51 19.99 11.08
C ALA A 12 35.00 18.55 11.28
N ARG A 13 36.13 18.40 11.99
CA ARG A 13 36.62 17.12 12.51
C ARG A 13 35.67 16.62 13.60
N VAL A 14 35.06 15.45 13.39
CA VAL A 14 34.36 14.70 14.45
C VAL A 14 35.42 13.93 15.25
N PRO A 15 35.46 14.05 16.59
CA PRO A 15 36.42 13.30 17.39
C PRO A 15 36.05 11.81 17.42
N ALA A 16 37.04 10.98 17.14
CA ALA A 16 36.98 9.55 17.35
C ALA A 16 36.97 9.26 18.84
N THR A 17 35.84 8.81 19.38
CA THR A 17 35.72 7.99 20.61
C THR A 17 34.25 7.63 20.82
N THR A 18 33.81 6.55 20.16
CA THR A 18 32.62 5.81 20.61
C THR A 18 33.06 4.39 20.85
N THR A 19 33.43 4.11 22.10
CA THR A 19 33.63 2.76 22.60
C THR A 19 32.36 1.94 22.39
N CYS A 20 32.49 0.83 21.67
CA CYS A 20 31.44 -0.15 21.43
C CYS A 20 30.84 -0.64 22.76
N LEU A 21 29.56 -0.31 22.99
CA LEU A 21 28.74 -1.05 23.95
C LEU A 21 28.16 -2.29 23.23
N PRO A 22 28.22 -3.48 23.83
CA PRO A 22 27.74 -4.70 23.20
C PRO A 22 26.20 -4.74 23.13
N GLY A 23 25.68 -4.73 21.90
CA GLY A 23 24.50 -5.46 21.45
C GLY A 23 23.17 -5.28 22.20
N ALA A 24 22.46 -4.18 21.94
CA ALA A 24 21.01 -4.18 22.09
C ALA A 24 20.40 -5.13 21.04
N ARG A 25 19.55 -6.08 21.45
CA ARG A 25 18.87 -7.01 20.53
C ARG A 25 18.00 -6.22 19.54
N LEU A 26 18.37 -6.20 18.26
CA LEU A 26 17.61 -5.51 17.20
C LEU A 26 16.31 -6.26 16.82
N TYR A 27 16.22 -7.56 17.13
CA TYR A 27 15.08 -8.41 16.80
C TYR A 27 14.72 -9.37 17.93
N SER A 28 13.42 -9.62 18.14
CA SER A 28 12.97 -10.75 18.96
C SER A 28 13.23 -12.04 18.17
N GLY A 29 14.32 -12.72 18.50
CA GLY A 29 14.57 -14.06 18.01
C GLY A 29 14.83 -15.00 19.19
N ALA A 30 14.42 -16.25 19.03
CA ALA A 30 14.72 -17.32 19.96
C ALA A 30 16.22 -17.38 20.21
N THR A 31 16.59 -17.43 21.49
CA THR A 31 17.91 -17.89 21.94
C THR A 31 18.11 -19.38 21.69
N THR A 32 17.03 -20.13 21.46
CA THR A 32 17.04 -21.57 21.17
C THR A 32 17.07 -21.81 19.66
N GLY A 33 18.26 -21.71 19.06
CA GLY A 33 18.48 -21.92 17.61
C GLY A 33 19.64 -21.11 17.04
N ALA A 34 20.06 -20.05 17.74
CA ALA A 34 21.21 -19.23 17.39
C ALA A 34 22.51 -20.07 17.46
N GLY A 35 23.26 -20.12 16.36
CA GLY A 35 24.57 -20.78 16.29
C GLY A 35 24.58 -22.18 15.67
N ARG A 36 23.48 -22.62 15.05
CA ARG A 36 23.50 -23.85 14.24
C ARG A 36 24.22 -23.60 12.92
N ALA A 37 25.26 -24.40 12.66
CA ALA A 37 25.95 -24.37 11.39
C ALA A 37 25.09 -25.00 10.29
N SER A 38 25.05 -24.38 9.11
CA SER A 38 24.56 -24.99 7.88
C SER A 38 25.73 -25.32 6.97
N ASP A 39 25.49 -26.13 5.96
CA ASP A 39 26.36 -26.13 4.78
C ASP A 39 26.36 -24.73 4.14
N PRO A 40 27.38 -24.38 3.34
CA PRO A 40 27.35 -23.19 2.52
C PRO A 40 26.07 -23.13 1.67
N LEU A 41 25.40 -21.97 1.68
CA LEU A 41 24.09 -21.81 1.08
C LEU A 41 24.20 -21.59 -0.43
N ARG A 42 23.46 -22.40 -1.19
CA ARG A 42 23.21 -22.22 -2.62
C ARG A 42 21.77 -21.79 -2.77
N ILE A 43 21.56 -20.50 -2.99
CA ILE A 43 20.26 -19.85 -2.82
C ILE A 43 19.59 -19.64 -4.17
N LEU A 44 18.36 -20.15 -4.28
CA LEU A 44 17.44 -19.81 -5.36
C LEU A 44 16.55 -18.64 -4.90
N PHE A 45 16.90 -17.42 -5.32
CA PHE A 45 16.22 -16.19 -4.94
C PHE A 45 15.09 -15.84 -5.92
N CYS A 46 13.85 -15.78 -5.44
CA CYS A 46 12.67 -15.46 -6.24
C CYS A 46 12.14 -14.07 -5.87
N GLY A 47 11.98 -13.17 -6.85
CA GLY A 47 11.37 -11.86 -6.58
C GLY A 47 11.01 -11.07 -7.84
N SER A 48 10.60 -9.81 -7.67
CA SER A 48 10.18 -9.00 -8.82
C SER A 48 10.37 -7.48 -8.68
N ASP A 49 10.26 -6.92 -7.48
CA ASP A 49 10.19 -5.48 -7.24
C ASP A 49 11.41 -4.93 -6.47
N ASN A 50 11.39 -3.63 -6.16
CA ASN A 50 12.48 -2.96 -5.43
C ASN A 50 12.68 -3.50 -4.00
N PHE A 51 11.62 -4.01 -3.35
CA PHE A 51 11.74 -4.67 -2.04
C PHE A 51 12.63 -5.92 -2.14
N SER A 52 12.35 -6.75 -3.14
CA SER A 52 13.17 -7.92 -3.45
C SER A 52 14.59 -7.56 -3.94
N CYS A 53 14.75 -6.43 -4.65
CA CYS A 53 16.08 -5.94 -5.06
C CYS A 53 16.97 -5.62 -3.85
N ALA A 54 16.43 -5.01 -2.81
CA ALA A 54 17.18 -4.69 -1.60
C ALA A 54 17.64 -5.97 -0.89
N ALA A 55 16.75 -6.96 -0.76
CA ALA A 55 17.10 -8.27 -0.21
C ALA A 55 18.20 -8.96 -1.03
N LEU A 56 18.09 -8.99 -2.37
CA LEU A 56 19.13 -9.58 -3.24
C LEU A 56 20.47 -8.85 -3.11
N THR A 57 20.44 -7.52 -3.02
CA THR A 57 21.63 -6.69 -2.82
C THR A 57 22.34 -7.06 -1.51
N ALA A 58 21.59 -7.18 -0.42
CA ALA A 58 22.11 -7.56 0.88
C ALA A 58 22.69 -8.98 0.89
N LEU A 59 22.00 -9.95 0.27
CA LEU A 59 22.50 -11.32 0.10
C LEU A 59 23.78 -11.37 -0.74
N THR A 60 23.86 -10.59 -1.82
CA THR A 60 25.04 -10.55 -2.68
C THR A 60 26.23 -9.94 -1.96
N ALA A 61 26.02 -8.88 -1.17
CA ALA A 61 27.04 -8.32 -0.30
C ALA A 61 27.50 -9.34 0.75
N GLU A 62 26.57 -10.09 1.34
CA GLU A 62 26.89 -11.13 2.31
C GLU A 62 27.69 -12.29 1.69
N SER A 63 27.34 -12.74 0.49
CA SER A 63 28.08 -13.80 -0.21
C SER A 63 29.53 -13.40 -0.48
N LYS A 64 29.78 -12.15 -0.85
CA LYS A 64 31.15 -11.63 -1.01
C LYS A 64 31.91 -11.56 0.31
N ARG A 65 31.21 -11.20 1.39
CA ARG A 65 31.79 -10.99 2.72
C ARG A 65 32.03 -12.30 3.48
N ASN A 66 31.15 -13.27 3.30
CA ASN A 66 31.18 -14.58 3.96
C ASN A 66 30.78 -15.70 2.98
N PRO A 67 31.70 -16.10 2.07
CA PRO A 67 31.46 -17.19 1.11
C PRO A 67 31.19 -18.55 1.77
N ALA A 68 31.62 -18.74 3.03
CA ALA A 68 31.34 -19.94 3.80
C ALA A 68 29.86 -20.03 4.23
N LEU A 69 29.17 -18.88 4.34
CA LEU A 69 27.73 -18.84 4.59
C LEU A 69 26.93 -18.90 3.29
N ILE A 70 27.29 -18.12 2.27
CA ILE A 70 26.58 -18.09 0.97
C ILE A 70 27.56 -18.38 -0.16
N GLU A 71 27.48 -19.61 -0.67
CA GLU A 71 28.29 -20.15 -1.75
C GLU A 71 27.86 -19.60 -3.11
N SER A 72 26.55 -19.59 -3.39
CA SER A 72 26.03 -19.15 -4.70
C SER A 72 24.63 -18.55 -4.61
N LEU A 73 24.33 -17.68 -5.59
CA LEU A 73 23.04 -17.02 -5.76
C LEU A 73 22.57 -17.18 -7.20
N GLU A 74 21.32 -17.59 -7.38
CA GLU A 74 20.62 -17.59 -8.66
C GLU A 74 19.25 -16.92 -8.50
N VAL A 75 18.78 -16.27 -9.56
CA VAL A 75 17.59 -15.42 -9.49
C VAL A 75 16.47 -15.98 -10.36
N VAL A 76 15.29 -16.15 -9.79
CA VAL A 76 14.05 -16.42 -10.53
C VAL A 76 13.23 -15.13 -10.60
N VAL A 77 12.91 -14.71 -11.83
CA VAL A 77 12.04 -13.56 -12.09
C VAL A 77 10.84 -13.96 -12.92
N ARG A 78 9.76 -13.21 -12.80
CA ARG A 78 8.61 -13.36 -13.71
C ARG A 78 8.91 -12.68 -15.05
N PRO A 79 8.32 -13.15 -16.18
CA PRO A 79 8.44 -12.43 -17.44
C PRO A 79 7.80 -11.06 -17.32
N SER A 80 8.39 -10.08 -18.00
CA SER A 80 7.82 -8.75 -18.15
C SER A 80 6.44 -8.85 -18.81
N LYS A 81 5.45 -8.14 -18.25
CA LYS A 81 4.11 -8.06 -18.83
C LYS A 81 3.96 -6.73 -19.57
N PRO A 82 3.29 -6.72 -20.73
CA PRO A 82 2.92 -5.47 -21.36
C PRO A 82 1.92 -4.71 -20.46
N SER A 83 1.96 -3.38 -20.54
CA SER A 83 1.24 -2.46 -19.68
C SER A 83 0.89 -1.15 -20.41
N GLY A 84 0.01 -0.35 -19.82
CA GLY A 84 -0.45 0.92 -20.41
C GLY A 84 -1.57 0.76 -21.45
N ARG A 85 -2.11 1.88 -21.94
CA ARG A 85 -3.15 1.86 -22.99
C ARG A 85 -2.57 1.24 -24.27
N GLY A 86 -3.26 0.24 -24.83
CA GLY A 86 -2.80 -0.49 -26.00
C GLY A 86 -1.63 -1.45 -25.75
N MET A 87 -1.28 -1.72 -24.47
CA MET A 87 -0.27 -2.72 -24.08
C MET A 87 1.12 -2.51 -24.69
N LYS A 88 1.43 -1.27 -25.11
CA LYS A 88 2.68 -0.95 -25.83
C LYS A 88 3.90 -0.81 -24.91
N ASN A 89 3.69 -0.60 -23.61
CA ASN A 89 4.80 -0.40 -22.66
C ASN A 89 5.10 -1.71 -21.95
N VAL A 90 6.26 -2.32 -22.23
CA VAL A 90 6.74 -3.47 -21.45
C VAL A 90 7.34 -2.93 -20.17
N ARG A 91 6.73 -3.25 -19.03
CA ARG A 91 7.30 -2.87 -17.73
C ARG A 91 8.50 -3.77 -17.46
N GLU A 92 9.68 -3.17 -17.36
CA GLU A 92 10.88 -3.87 -16.92
C GLU A 92 10.70 -4.37 -15.48
N VAL A 93 11.22 -5.56 -15.17
CA VAL A 93 11.17 -6.16 -13.84
C VAL A 93 12.44 -5.72 -13.09
N PRO A 94 12.37 -4.85 -12.07
CA PRO A 94 13.56 -4.30 -11.41
C PRO A 94 14.59 -5.35 -10.98
N LEU A 95 14.12 -6.48 -10.46
CA LEU A 95 15.02 -7.55 -10.01
C LEU A 95 15.81 -8.19 -11.16
N ARG A 96 15.21 -8.27 -12.36
CA ARG A 96 15.91 -8.79 -13.55
C ARG A 96 17.08 -7.89 -13.91
N THR A 97 16.85 -6.58 -13.96
CA THR A 97 17.87 -5.58 -14.26
C THR A 97 19.01 -5.64 -13.26
N LEU A 98 18.69 -5.69 -11.95
CA LEU A 98 19.68 -5.82 -10.89
C LEU A 98 20.49 -7.12 -11.01
N ALA A 99 19.82 -8.26 -11.22
CA ALA A 99 20.49 -9.55 -11.36
C ALA A 99 21.47 -9.58 -12.55
N GLN A 100 21.12 -8.92 -13.67
CA GLN A 100 22.02 -8.77 -14.82
C GLN A 100 23.24 -7.91 -14.48
N GLN A 101 23.06 -6.80 -13.77
CA GLN A 101 24.16 -5.95 -13.30
C GLN A 101 25.11 -6.69 -12.35
N LEU A 102 24.55 -7.52 -11.46
CA LEU A 102 25.30 -8.38 -10.55
C LEU A 102 25.88 -9.63 -11.22
N LYS A 103 25.57 -9.87 -12.50
CA LYS A 103 25.99 -11.04 -13.29
C LYS A 103 25.58 -12.39 -12.66
N LEU A 104 24.41 -12.42 -12.03
CA LEU A 104 23.84 -13.64 -11.46
C LEU A 104 23.11 -14.45 -12.54
N PRO A 105 23.06 -15.79 -12.46
CA PRO A 105 22.20 -16.60 -13.32
C PRO A 105 20.72 -16.23 -13.13
N ILE A 106 19.97 -16.12 -14.24
CA ILE A 106 18.57 -15.69 -14.24
C ILE A 106 17.68 -16.74 -14.89
N HIS A 107 16.63 -17.14 -14.17
CA HIS A 107 15.56 -18.02 -14.63
C HIS A 107 14.26 -17.21 -14.78
N VAL A 108 13.80 -17.02 -16.02
CA VAL A 108 12.51 -16.32 -16.27
C VAL A 108 11.36 -17.33 -16.26
N ARG A 109 10.41 -17.19 -15.33
CA ARG A 109 9.29 -18.13 -15.13
C ARG A 109 7.98 -17.43 -14.82
N ASP A 110 6.93 -17.74 -15.57
CA ASP A 110 5.54 -17.37 -15.27
C ASP A 110 4.83 -18.40 -14.39
N THR A 111 5.30 -19.65 -14.40
CA THR A 111 4.86 -20.76 -13.56
C THR A 111 6.03 -21.68 -13.20
N PHE A 112 5.89 -22.41 -12.09
CA PHE A 112 6.77 -23.52 -11.74
C PHE A 112 6.28 -24.87 -12.28
N THR A 113 5.16 -24.94 -13.00
CA THR A 113 4.67 -26.19 -13.58
C THR A 113 5.72 -26.82 -14.50
N LYS A 114 6.06 -28.09 -14.26
CA LYS A 114 7.06 -28.89 -15.02
C LYS A 114 8.48 -28.31 -15.06
N TRP A 115 8.78 -27.25 -14.31
CA TRP A 115 10.12 -26.68 -14.31
C TRP A 115 11.09 -27.51 -13.47
N GLN A 116 12.15 -28.01 -14.08
CA GLN A 116 13.28 -28.60 -13.36
C GLN A 116 14.40 -27.55 -13.31
N PRO A 117 14.70 -26.98 -12.14
CA PRO A 117 15.83 -26.07 -11.99
C PRO A 117 17.13 -26.81 -12.35
N PRO A 118 18.04 -26.19 -13.12
CA PRO A 118 19.24 -26.85 -13.62
C PRO A 118 20.36 -26.97 -12.59
N SER A 119 20.20 -26.38 -11.41
CA SER A 119 21.24 -26.26 -10.39
C SER A 119 20.83 -26.88 -9.06
N ASP A 120 21.84 -27.27 -8.28
CA ASP A 120 21.68 -27.76 -6.93
C ASP A 120 21.60 -26.59 -5.94
N PHE A 121 20.39 -26.29 -5.46
CA PHE A 121 20.13 -25.27 -4.44
C PHE A 121 19.69 -25.96 -3.15
N ASN A 122 20.10 -25.42 -2.01
CA ASN A 122 19.74 -25.97 -0.69
C ASN A 122 18.82 -25.03 0.11
N LEU A 123 18.55 -23.82 -0.40
CA LEU A 123 17.61 -22.86 0.19
C LEU A 123 16.88 -22.06 -0.89
N ILE A 124 15.58 -21.88 -0.74
CA ILE A 124 14.78 -20.95 -1.56
C ILE A 124 14.48 -19.69 -0.75
N ILE A 125 14.68 -18.51 -1.32
CA ILE A 125 14.24 -17.26 -0.68
C ILE A 125 13.26 -16.58 -1.64
N ALA A 126 12.01 -16.41 -1.24
CA ALA A 126 11.00 -15.69 -2.02
C ALA A 126 10.66 -14.36 -1.34
N VAL A 127 10.82 -13.24 -2.05
CA VAL A 127 10.50 -11.90 -1.55
C VAL A 127 9.71 -11.19 -2.66
N SER A 128 8.47 -10.77 -2.38
CA SER A 128 7.60 -10.09 -3.36
C SER A 128 7.55 -10.78 -4.75
N PHE A 129 7.49 -12.12 -4.79
CA PHE A 129 7.55 -12.86 -6.05
C PHE A 129 6.17 -13.05 -6.72
N GLY A 130 5.13 -13.25 -5.93
CA GLY A 130 3.74 -13.40 -6.41
C GLY A 130 3.46 -14.69 -7.19
N LEU A 131 4.33 -15.70 -7.08
CA LEU A 131 4.04 -17.10 -7.45
C LEU A 131 4.28 -17.98 -6.23
N PHE A 132 3.42 -19.00 -6.09
CA PHE A 132 3.52 -19.95 -5.00
C PHE A 132 4.65 -20.96 -5.28
N VAL A 133 5.57 -21.14 -4.33
CA VAL A 133 6.66 -22.12 -4.46
C VAL A 133 6.11 -23.52 -4.15
N PRO A 134 6.03 -24.44 -5.12
CA PRO A 134 5.37 -25.72 -4.91
C PRO A 134 6.15 -26.62 -3.94
N PRO A 135 5.47 -27.54 -3.23
CA PRO A 135 6.10 -28.44 -2.27
C PRO A 135 7.29 -29.24 -2.83
N ARG A 136 7.25 -29.60 -4.13
CA ARG A 136 8.36 -30.34 -4.75
C ARG A 136 9.67 -29.55 -4.74
N LEU A 137 9.63 -28.22 -4.92
CA LEU A 137 10.83 -27.37 -4.92
C LEU A 137 11.31 -27.15 -3.49
N LEU A 138 10.38 -26.94 -2.55
CA LEU A 138 10.71 -26.84 -1.12
C LEU A 138 11.39 -28.11 -0.60
N LYS A 139 10.98 -29.30 -1.07
CA LYS A 139 11.61 -30.59 -0.73
C LYS A 139 12.98 -30.80 -1.37
N MET A 140 13.28 -30.15 -2.51
CA MET A 140 14.60 -30.19 -3.13
C MET A 140 15.62 -29.38 -2.31
N ALA A 141 15.18 -28.29 -1.69
CA ALA A 141 16.01 -27.47 -0.82
C ALA A 141 16.14 -28.10 0.58
N LYS A 142 17.36 -28.52 0.97
CA LYS A 142 17.66 -29.07 2.31
C LYS A 142 17.11 -28.24 3.47
N TYR A 143 17.15 -26.90 3.34
CA TYR A 143 16.69 -25.95 4.35
C TYR A 143 15.29 -25.37 4.04
N GLY A 144 14.58 -25.92 3.04
CA GLY A 144 13.27 -25.45 2.63
C GLY A 144 13.33 -24.06 1.98
N GLY A 145 12.48 -23.15 2.45
CA GLY A 145 12.53 -21.78 1.97
C GLY A 145 12.08 -20.74 2.97
N LEU A 146 12.42 -19.49 2.68
CA LEU A 146 12.15 -18.32 3.52
C LEU A 146 11.39 -17.25 2.74
N ASN A 147 10.63 -16.44 3.49
CA ASN A 147 10.02 -15.20 3.01
C ASN A 147 10.26 -14.08 4.01
N VAL A 148 10.49 -12.88 3.48
CA VAL A 148 10.49 -11.64 4.28
C VAL A 148 9.21 -10.90 3.95
N HIS A 149 8.36 -10.75 4.95
CA HIS A 149 7.05 -10.14 4.82
C HIS A 149 7.01 -8.79 5.54
N PRO A 150 6.61 -7.68 4.89
CA PRO A 150 6.63 -6.35 5.48
C PRO A 150 5.36 -6.06 6.31
N SER A 151 5.05 -6.97 7.24
CA SER A 151 4.11 -6.74 8.34
C SER A 151 4.52 -7.55 9.58
N LEU A 152 3.84 -7.30 10.70
CA LEU A 152 3.91 -8.11 11.91
C LEU A 152 2.93 -9.28 11.79
N LEU A 153 3.34 -10.38 11.15
CA LEU A 153 2.51 -11.59 11.06
C LEU A 153 2.09 -12.09 12.46
N PRO A 154 0.85 -12.58 12.63
CA PRO A 154 -0.12 -12.96 11.59
C PRO A 154 -0.95 -11.81 10.99
N GLU A 155 -0.74 -10.55 11.38
CA GLU A 155 -1.44 -9.42 10.79
C GLU A 155 -1.00 -9.15 9.35
N PHE A 156 -1.95 -8.72 8.51
CA PHE A 156 -1.76 -8.32 7.13
C PHE A 156 -1.09 -9.38 6.25
N ARG A 157 -1.47 -10.65 6.43
CA ARG A 157 -1.13 -11.71 5.45
C ARG A 157 -1.63 -11.34 4.06
N GLY A 158 -0.90 -11.74 3.03
CA GLY A 158 -1.32 -11.56 1.65
C GLY A 158 -0.52 -10.49 0.90
N PRO A 159 -0.92 -10.17 -0.34
CA PRO A 159 -0.05 -9.52 -1.31
C PRO A 159 0.06 -7.98 -1.19
N ALA A 160 -0.70 -7.31 -0.31
CA ALA A 160 -0.69 -5.85 -0.20
C ALA A 160 -0.58 -5.31 1.25
N PRO A 161 0.34 -5.82 2.08
CA PRO A 161 0.41 -5.50 3.51
C PRO A 161 0.59 -4.01 3.79
N LEU A 162 1.48 -3.34 3.04
CA LEU A 162 1.78 -1.92 3.24
C LEU A 162 0.57 -1.03 2.97
N GLN A 163 -0.19 -1.32 1.91
CA GLN A 163 -1.39 -0.56 1.57
C GLN A 163 -2.44 -0.71 2.66
N HIS A 164 -2.75 -1.94 3.07
CA HIS A 164 -3.75 -2.19 4.11
C HIS A 164 -3.35 -1.63 5.47
N THR A 165 -2.06 -1.68 5.81
CA THR A 165 -1.51 -1.04 7.01
C THR A 165 -1.84 0.45 7.04
N LEU A 166 -1.63 1.16 5.92
CA LEU A 166 -1.93 2.60 5.81
C LEU A 166 -3.44 2.89 5.76
N LEU A 167 -4.22 2.05 5.07
CA LEU A 167 -5.67 2.20 4.98
C LEU A 167 -6.38 1.99 6.32
N GLN A 168 -5.84 1.14 7.18
CA GLN A 168 -6.35 0.93 8.55
C GLN A 168 -5.85 1.98 9.54
N GLY A 169 -5.09 2.99 9.10
CA GLY A 169 -4.60 4.06 9.97
C GLY A 169 -3.64 3.56 11.05
N ARG A 170 -2.92 2.44 10.81
CA ARG A 170 -1.92 1.95 11.77
C ARG A 170 -0.82 3.00 11.96
N THR A 171 -0.34 3.14 13.19
CA THR A 171 0.78 4.04 13.53
C THR A 171 2.13 3.33 13.50
N HIS A 172 2.13 2.00 13.56
CA HIS A 172 3.31 1.15 13.46
C HIS A 172 3.07 0.00 12.49
N THR A 173 4.14 -0.45 11.86
CA THR A 173 4.20 -1.69 11.08
C THR A 173 5.33 -2.57 11.60
N GLY A 174 5.69 -3.63 10.88
CA GLY A 174 6.93 -4.33 11.15
C GLY A 174 7.29 -5.24 10.01
N ILE A 175 8.30 -6.07 10.26
CA ILE A 175 8.80 -7.03 9.30
C ILE A 175 8.88 -8.38 9.98
N THR A 176 8.57 -9.43 9.22
CA THR A 176 8.65 -10.81 9.65
C THR A 176 9.51 -11.61 8.68
N LEU A 177 10.52 -12.30 9.19
CA LEU A 177 11.18 -13.40 8.51
C LEU A 177 10.49 -14.70 8.90
N GLN A 178 9.97 -15.43 7.92
CA GLN A 178 9.26 -16.69 8.12
C GLN A 178 9.78 -17.77 7.17
N THR A 179 9.44 -19.03 7.44
CA THR A 179 9.57 -20.09 6.45
C THR A 179 8.52 -19.92 5.33
N LEU A 180 8.72 -20.60 4.21
CA LEU A 180 7.68 -20.77 3.20
C LEU A 180 6.80 -21.96 3.57
N ASP A 181 5.49 -21.73 3.63
CA ASP A 181 4.52 -22.81 3.80
C ASP A 181 4.19 -23.48 2.46
N HIS A 182 3.91 -24.77 2.54
CA HIS A 182 3.66 -25.67 1.42
C HIS A 182 2.21 -25.64 0.90
N LYS A 183 1.29 -24.94 1.59
CA LYS A 183 -0.14 -24.82 1.24
C LYS A 183 -0.60 -23.38 1.08
N ALA A 184 -0.06 -22.43 1.84
CA ALA A 184 -0.58 -21.06 1.92
C ALA A 184 0.55 -20.00 1.92
N PHE A 185 0.24 -18.81 1.43
CA PHE A 185 1.14 -17.66 1.52
C PHE A 185 1.12 -17.09 2.94
N ASP A 186 2.29 -16.74 3.48
CA ASP A 186 2.42 -16.04 4.76
C ASP A 186 1.92 -16.82 6.00
N HIS A 187 2.00 -18.14 5.93
CA HIS A 187 1.62 -19.08 6.99
C HIS A 187 2.81 -19.91 7.50
N GLY A 188 4.04 -19.54 7.16
CA GLY A 188 5.22 -20.24 7.65
C GLY A 188 5.51 -19.96 9.12
N ASP A 189 6.43 -20.72 9.68
CA ASP A 189 6.95 -20.47 11.01
C ASP A 189 7.69 -19.14 11.05
N ILE A 190 7.33 -18.28 12.00
CA ILE A 190 7.98 -16.99 12.17
C ILE A 190 9.32 -17.24 12.84
N LEU A 191 10.42 -16.89 12.16
CA LEU A 191 11.80 -17.14 12.59
C LEU A 191 12.45 -15.92 13.24
N ALA A 192 12.05 -14.73 12.80
CA ALA A 192 12.41 -13.45 13.40
C ALA A 192 11.34 -12.41 13.07
N GLN A 193 11.17 -11.43 13.95
CA GLN A 193 10.22 -10.34 13.76
C GLN A 193 10.76 -9.06 14.39
N THR A 194 10.30 -7.92 13.88
CA THR A 194 10.56 -6.62 14.52
C THR A 194 9.94 -6.62 15.92
N PRO A 195 10.66 -6.16 16.97
CA PRO A 195 10.10 -6.10 18.31
C PRO A 195 9.01 -5.04 18.41
N LEU A 196 8.13 -5.19 19.40
CA LEU A 196 7.09 -4.19 19.70
C LEU A 196 7.68 -2.84 20.13
N PRO A 197 7.03 -1.71 19.79
CA PRO A 197 5.74 -1.55 19.08
C PRO A 197 5.79 -1.77 17.56
N GLY A 198 6.97 -2.05 16.99
CA GLY A 198 7.21 -2.14 15.55
C GLY A 198 8.00 -0.94 15.00
N ILE A 199 7.95 -0.75 13.68
CA ILE A 199 8.54 0.38 12.97
C ILE A 199 7.48 1.50 12.89
N PRO A 200 7.78 2.71 13.39
CA PRO A 200 6.87 3.85 13.27
C PRO A 200 6.55 4.18 11.82
N ILE A 201 5.27 4.44 11.54
CA ILE A 201 4.80 4.86 10.22
C ILE A 201 4.81 6.39 10.19
N PRO A 202 5.51 7.02 9.23
CA PRO A 202 5.48 8.48 9.11
C PRO A 202 4.06 8.98 8.83
N GLU A 203 3.69 10.09 9.47
CA GLU A 203 2.37 10.68 9.28
C GLU A 203 2.12 11.00 7.81
N ASN A 204 0.89 10.71 7.36
CA ASN A 204 0.46 11.00 5.99
C ASN A 204 1.43 10.47 4.93
N CYS A 205 2.13 9.36 5.17
CA CYS A 205 3.03 8.82 4.15
C CYS A 205 2.27 8.11 3.02
N THR A 206 2.92 8.05 1.87
CA THR A 206 2.52 7.22 0.74
C THR A 206 2.98 5.78 0.95
N THR A 207 2.41 4.84 0.19
CA THR A 207 2.89 3.44 0.17
C THR A 207 4.37 3.35 -0.20
N GLN A 208 4.86 4.22 -1.11
CA GLN A 208 6.27 4.23 -1.50
C GLN A 208 7.17 4.69 -0.34
N GLN A 209 6.79 5.75 0.38
CA GLN A 209 7.55 6.20 1.54
C GLN A 209 7.58 5.15 2.65
N LEU A 210 6.46 4.46 2.91
CA LEU A 210 6.45 3.35 3.87
C LEU A 210 7.34 2.20 3.40
N LEU A 211 7.32 1.88 2.10
CA LEU A 211 8.21 0.90 1.52
C LEU A 211 9.68 1.28 1.74
N ASP A 212 10.05 2.54 1.52
CA ASP A 212 11.41 3.04 1.73
C ASP A 212 11.85 2.91 3.20
N VAL A 213 10.92 3.08 4.15
CA VAL A 213 11.16 2.89 5.59
C VAL A 213 11.40 1.42 5.95
N VAL A 214 10.57 0.49 5.44
CA VAL A 214 10.67 -0.93 5.82
C VAL A 214 11.74 -1.71 5.04
N THR A 215 12.14 -1.23 3.87
CA THR A 215 13.01 -1.99 2.95
C THR A 215 14.41 -2.27 3.54
N PRO A 216 15.15 -1.27 4.07
CA PRO A 216 16.46 -1.52 4.65
C PRO A 216 16.46 -2.52 5.83
N PRO A 217 15.63 -2.35 6.88
CA PRO A 217 15.61 -3.29 7.99
C PRO A 217 15.11 -4.69 7.58
N ALA A 218 14.33 -4.81 6.50
CA ALA A 218 13.87 -6.10 6.00
C ALA A 218 15.00 -6.90 5.35
N ALA A 219 15.81 -6.23 4.54
CA ALA A 219 17.00 -6.83 3.95
C ALA A 219 18.03 -7.22 5.03
N GLU A 220 18.19 -6.39 6.07
CA GLU A 220 19.05 -6.68 7.21
C GLU A 220 18.56 -7.89 8.01
N MET A 221 17.27 -7.95 8.35
CA MET A 221 16.67 -9.08 9.07
C MET A 221 16.89 -10.41 8.36
N LEU A 222 16.79 -10.43 7.03
CA LEU A 222 17.07 -11.63 6.24
C LEU A 222 18.50 -12.11 6.43
N VAL A 223 19.48 -11.22 6.27
CA VAL A 223 20.89 -11.56 6.38
C VAL A 223 21.27 -11.91 7.82
N ASP A 224 20.76 -11.19 8.83
CA ASP A 224 20.93 -11.54 10.25
C ASP A 224 20.39 -12.93 10.55
N GLY A 225 19.19 -13.25 10.06
CA GLY A 225 18.58 -14.57 10.20
C GLY A 225 19.50 -15.69 9.66
N LEU A 226 20.04 -15.51 8.45
CA LEU A 226 20.97 -16.49 7.86
C LEU A 226 22.24 -16.64 8.70
N ARG A 227 22.85 -15.54 9.17
CA ARG A 227 24.05 -15.58 10.02
C ARG A 227 23.80 -16.31 11.35
N ARG A 228 22.60 -16.15 11.90
CA ARG A 228 22.19 -16.80 13.16
C ARG A 228 21.81 -18.26 12.99
N GLY A 229 21.62 -18.73 11.75
CA GLY A 229 21.23 -20.10 11.45
C GLY A 229 19.75 -20.40 11.68
N VAL A 230 18.88 -19.38 11.68
CA VAL A 230 17.44 -19.58 11.97
C VAL A 230 16.73 -20.38 10.88
N HIS A 231 17.32 -20.47 9.68
CA HIS A 231 16.86 -21.31 8.58
C HIS A 231 17.08 -22.81 8.83
N VAL A 232 17.94 -23.18 9.78
CA VAL A 232 18.31 -24.58 10.05
C VAL A 232 17.29 -25.27 10.95
N PRO A 233 16.59 -26.34 10.47
CA PRO A 233 15.63 -27.08 11.27
C PRO A 233 16.26 -27.73 12.53
N PRO A 234 15.47 -28.05 13.57
CA PRO A 234 14.05 -27.74 13.71
C PRO A 234 13.82 -26.24 13.94
N HIS A 235 12.83 -25.67 13.25
CA HIS A 235 12.47 -24.26 13.38
C HIS A 235 11.78 -24.02 14.72
N VAL A 236 12.09 -22.88 15.34
CA VAL A 236 11.39 -22.41 16.54
C VAL A 236 10.56 -21.21 16.10
N ASN A 237 9.24 -21.33 16.23
CA ASN A 237 8.34 -20.25 15.91
C ASN A 237 8.43 -19.20 17.03
N VAL A 238 9.01 -18.04 16.71
CA VAL A 238 9.23 -16.89 17.62
C VAL A 238 8.22 -15.78 17.40
N GLY A 239 7.23 -16.05 16.56
CA GLY A 239 6.13 -15.14 16.32
C GLY A 239 5.39 -14.80 17.61
N TRP A 240 4.44 -13.90 17.49
CA TRP A 240 3.79 -13.34 18.66
C TRP A 240 3.11 -14.39 19.54
N ALA A 241 3.70 -14.67 20.71
CA ALA A 241 2.97 -15.19 21.85
C ALA A 241 2.13 -14.02 22.37
N TYR A 242 0.81 -14.12 22.24
CA TYR A 242 -0.18 -13.13 22.68
C TYR A 242 -0.06 -12.90 24.21
N SER A 243 0.96 -12.16 24.66
CA SER A 243 1.13 -11.74 26.04
C SER A 243 0.30 -10.48 26.26
N SER A 244 -1.02 -10.69 26.26
CA SER A 244 -2.10 -10.01 26.98
C SER A 244 -1.68 -8.97 28.03
N SER A 245 -1.05 -7.87 27.60
CA SER A 245 -0.70 -6.80 28.54
C SER A 245 -0.71 -5.38 27.99
N ASN A 246 -0.84 -5.12 26.67
CA ASN A 246 -0.84 -3.73 26.19
C ASN A 246 -1.67 -3.42 24.93
N PHE A 247 -2.63 -4.27 24.56
CA PHE A 247 -3.70 -3.89 23.63
C PHE A 247 -5.01 -4.49 24.15
N GLU A 248 -5.80 -3.70 24.88
CA GLU A 248 -7.16 -4.05 25.35
C GLU A 248 -8.21 -4.00 24.22
N GLU A 249 -7.86 -4.40 23.00
CA GLU A 249 -8.85 -4.51 21.91
C GLU A 249 -8.97 -5.96 21.43
N ASP A 250 -9.99 -6.61 21.99
CA ASP A 250 -10.78 -7.66 21.36
C ASP A 250 -10.00 -8.90 20.89
N SER A 251 -9.58 -9.72 21.87
CA SER A 251 -8.96 -11.04 21.65
C SER A 251 -9.82 -12.02 20.82
N ASN A 252 -11.05 -11.64 20.45
CA ASN A 252 -11.95 -12.42 19.58
C ASN A 252 -11.90 -12.01 18.10
N LYS A 253 -11.20 -10.93 17.72
CA LYS A 253 -11.07 -10.55 16.30
C LYS A 253 -9.92 -11.27 15.62
N ALA A 254 -10.22 -11.90 14.48
CA ALA A 254 -9.20 -12.48 13.63
C ALA A 254 -8.21 -11.39 13.16
N PRO A 255 -6.90 -11.71 13.05
CA PRO A 255 -5.92 -10.76 12.53
C PRO A 255 -6.34 -10.23 11.15
N PRO A 256 -6.15 -8.92 10.87
CA PRO A 256 -6.54 -8.36 9.58
C PRO A 256 -5.77 -9.02 8.44
N HIS A 257 -6.43 -9.22 7.30
CA HIS A 257 -5.80 -9.73 6.07
C HIS A 257 -5.54 -8.58 5.08
N ALA A 258 -4.54 -8.73 4.22
CA ALA A 258 -4.14 -7.75 3.23
C ALA A 258 -4.32 -8.28 1.78
N PRO A 259 -5.57 -8.42 1.30
CA PRO A 259 -5.83 -8.90 -0.05
C PRO A 259 -5.27 -7.96 -1.13
N LYS A 260 -5.14 -8.47 -2.35
CA LYS A 260 -4.62 -7.70 -3.48
C LYS A 260 -5.49 -6.48 -3.76
N ILE A 261 -4.87 -5.30 -3.84
CA ILE A 261 -5.53 -4.08 -4.28
C ILE A 261 -5.99 -4.21 -5.74
N THR A 262 -7.24 -3.86 -5.98
CA THR A 262 -7.94 -3.84 -7.25
C THR A 262 -8.34 -2.41 -7.64
N ASN A 263 -8.94 -2.25 -8.82
CA ASN A 263 -9.49 -0.94 -9.20
C ASN A 263 -10.72 -0.55 -8.35
N HIS A 264 -11.43 -1.54 -7.81
CA HIS A 264 -12.63 -1.30 -7.00
C HIS A 264 -12.30 -0.67 -5.65
N ASP A 265 -11.13 -0.96 -5.06
CA ASP A 265 -10.68 -0.35 -3.81
C ASP A 265 -10.45 1.18 -3.89
N ARG A 266 -10.45 1.72 -5.12
CA ARG A 266 -10.32 3.16 -5.41
C ARG A 266 -11.65 3.82 -5.77
N TRP A 267 -12.73 3.05 -5.85
CA TRP A 267 -14.07 3.56 -6.09
C TRP A 267 -14.59 4.22 -4.81
N ILE A 268 -15.02 5.47 -4.89
CA ILE A 268 -15.42 6.24 -3.71
C ILE A 268 -16.77 5.75 -3.18
N ALA A 269 -16.75 5.12 -2.02
CA ALA A 269 -17.96 4.78 -1.27
C ALA A 269 -18.47 6.01 -0.52
N TRP A 270 -19.14 6.91 -1.25
CA TRP A 270 -19.58 8.23 -0.75
C TRP A 270 -20.43 8.21 0.53
N SER A 271 -21.12 7.10 0.81
CA SER A 271 -21.97 6.92 2.00
C SER A 271 -21.24 6.23 3.17
N GLU A 272 -20.05 5.69 2.94
CA GLU A 272 -19.32 4.87 3.92
C GLU A 272 -17.97 5.49 4.32
N TRP A 273 -17.38 6.30 3.45
CA TRP A 273 -16.08 6.91 3.70
C TRP A 273 -16.21 8.36 4.13
N THR A 274 -15.30 8.80 4.99
CA THR A 274 -15.07 10.21 5.30
C THR A 274 -14.19 10.91 4.26
N ALA A 275 -14.15 12.24 4.27
CA ALA A 275 -13.21 13.01 3.45
C ALA A 275 -11.75 12.60 3.70
N ALA A 276 -11.38 12.34 4.96
CA ALA A 276 -10.03 11.90 5.35
C ALA A 276 -9.67 10.53 4.77
N GLU A 277 -10.64 9.62 4.72
CA GLU A 277 -10.48 8.30 4.12
C GLU A 277 -10.32 8.35 2.61
N VAL A 278 -11.06 9.23 1.92
CA VAL A 278 -10.88 9.46 0.48
C VAL A 278 -9.47 9.98 0.19
N ALA A 279 -9.01 10.97 0.96
CA ALA A 279 -7.67 11.53 0.84
C ALA A 279 -6.58 10.48 1.12
N THR A 280 -6.76 9.68 2.18
CA THR A 280 -5.85 8.57 2.52
C THR A 280 -5.79 7.53 1.41
N ARG A 281 -6.93 7.10 0.87
CA ARG A 281 -6.99 6.15 -0.25
C ARG A 281 -6.34 6.70 -1.51
N GLN A 282 -6.55 7.98 -1.83
CA GLN A 282 -5.85 8.60 -2.97
C GLN A 282 -4.33 8.55 -2.77
N ARG A 283 -3.86 8.88 -1.57
CA ARG A 283 -2.43 8.89 -1.23
C ARG A 283 -1.80 7.49 -1.26
N VAL A 284 -2.53 6.47 -0.83
CA VAL A 284 -2.04 5.09 -0.71
C VAL A 284 -2.17 4.31 -2.03
N LEU A 285 -3.28 4.46 -2.74
CA LEU A 285 -3.66 3.64 -3.90
C LEU A 285 -3.56 4.38 -5.25
N GLY A 286 -3.30 5.69 -5.20
CA GLY A 286 -3.38 6.59 -6.34
C GLY A 286 -4.82 7.07 -6.60
N GLY A 287 -5.02 7.83 -7.68
CA GLY A 287 -6.27 8.56 -7.90
C GLY A 287 -7.54 7.72 -7.80
N VAL A 288 -8.40 8.14 -6.89
CA VAL A 288 -9.75 7.63 -6.63
C VAL A 288 -10.73 8.06 -7.71
N TRP A 289 -11.82 7.32 -7.86
CA TRP A 289 -12.78 7.56 -8.93
C TRP A 289 -14.21 7.26 -8.50
N SER A 290 -15.15 7.85 -9.22
CA SER A 290 -16.58 7.54 -9.15
C SER A 290 -17.19 7.67 -10.55
N SER A 291 -18.42 7.20 -10.73
CA SER A 291 -19.20 7.42 -11.95
C SER A 291 -20.26 8.48 -11.69
N ALA A 292 -20.54 9.35 -12.67
CA ALA A 292 -21.59 10.35 -12.56
C ALA A 292 -22.38 10.48 -13.87
N VAL A 293 -23.63 10.96 -13.77
CA VAL A 293 -24.50 11.23 -14.93
C VAL A 293 -24.18 12.59 -15.52
N ASN A 294 -23.77 12.62 -16.78
CA ASN A 294 -23.59 13.85 -17.54
C ASN A 294 -24.97 14.41 -17.94
N GLN A 295 -25.33 15.57 -17.42
CA GLN A 295 -26.64 16.21 -17.59
C GLN A 295 -26.87 16.72 -19.02
N THR A 296 -25.82 16.91 -19.81
CA THR A 296 -25.94 17.40 -21.20
C THR A 296 -26.19 16.26 -22.19
N THR A 297 -25.65 15.07 -21.91
CA THR A 297 -25.68 13.93 -22.85
C THR A 297 -26.47 12.73 -22.33
N ASP A 298 -26.89 12.78 -21.06
CA ASP A 298 -27.51 11.67 -20.32
C ASP A 298 -26.67 10.37 -20.29
N THR A 299 -25.35 10.53 -20.41
CA THR A 299 -24.41 9.40 -20.37
C THR A 299 -23.72 9.29 -19.01
N GLU A 300 -23.54 8.05 -18.56
CA GLU A 300 -22.61 7.76 -17.47
C GLU A 300 -21.18 8.02 -17.94
N LYS A 301 -20.42 8.73 -17.11
CA LYS A 301 -18.98 8.91 -17.29
C LYS A 301 -18.24 8.61 -16.00
N ARG A 302 -17.11 7.93 -16.13
CA ARG A 302 -16.17 7.81 -15.01
C ARG A 302 -15.45 9.14 -14.80
N ILE A 303 -15.43 9.62 -13.55
CA ILE A 303 -14.69 10.78 -13.10
C ILE A 303 -13.62 10.31 -12.11
N LYS A 304 -12.35 10.52 -12.46
CA LYS A 304 -11.23 10.32 -11.54
C LYS A 304 -10.91 11.65 -10.85
N LEU A 305 -10.86 11.65 -9.53
CA LEU A 305 -10.44 12.82 -8.77
C LEU A 305 -8.91 12.92 -8.82
N GLY A 306 -8.40 14.07 -9.25
CA GLY A 306 -6.98 14.31 -9.48
C GLY A 306 -6.23 14.58 -8.18
N ARG A 307 -6.24 15.81 -7.69
CA ARG A 307 -5.73 16.15 -6.34
C ARG A 307 -6.89 16.31 -5.36
N VAL A 308 -6.88 15.53 -4.27
CA VAL A 308 -7.83 15.65 -3.18
C VAL A 308 -7.16 15.90 -1.84
N GLU A 309 -7.79 16.71 -1.01
CA GLU A 309 -7.34 17.09 0.33
C GLU A 309 -8.54 17.05 1.29
N ALA A 310 -8.33 16.54 2.50
CA ALA A 310 -9.34 16.61 3.56
C ALA A 310 -9.04 17.84 4.41
N VAL A 311 -9.90 18.86 4.32
CA VAL A 311 -9.71 20.16 4.97
C VAL A 311 -10.62 20.23 6.20
N PRO A 312 -10.17 20.74 7.36
CA PRO A 312 -11.02 20.92 8.53
C PRO A 312 -12.29 21.70 8.20
N LEU A 313 -13.42 21.23 8.71
CA LEU A 313 -14.72 21.87 8.53
C LEU A 313 -14.74 23.24 9.19
N GLU A 314 -14.04 23.42 10.30
CA GLU A 314 -13.91 24.69 11.01
C GLU A 314 -13.27 25.81 10.18
N ASP A 315 -12.39 25.45 9.24
CA ASP A 315 -11.74 26.37 8.30
C ASP A 315 -12.65 26.76 7.11
N MET A 316 -13.84 26.16 7.00
CA MET A 316 -14.75 26.42 5.89
C MET A 316 -15.63 27.66 6.13
N PRO A 317 -16.13 28.32 5.06
CA PRO A 317 -17.15 29.36 5.15
C PRO A 317 -18.38 28.92 5.95
N GLU A 318 -19.02 29.86 6.65
CA GLU A 318 -20.13 29.55 7.57
C GLU A 318 -21.29 28.81 6.91
N HIS A 319 -21.66 29.18 5.68
CA HIS A 319 -22.71 28.49 4.93
C HIS A 319 -22.39 27.01 4.67
N ILE A 320 -21.13 26.67 4.39
CA ILE A 320 -20.68 25.27 4.21
C ILE A 320 -20.70 24.54 5.55
N LYS A 321 -20.28 25.19 6.64
CA LYS A 321 -20.29 24.61 7.99
C LYS A 321 -21.70 24.28 8.45
N GLN A 322 -22.62 25.24 8.34
CA GLN A 322 -24.03 25.05 8.65
C GLN A 322 -24.62 23.90 7.82
N PHE A 323 -24.40 23.94 6.50
CA PHE A 323 -24.91 22.91 5.60
C PHE A 323 -24.36 21.51 5.94
N THR A 324 -23.04 21.38 6.14
CA THR A 324 -22.40 20.08 6.45
C THR A 324 -22.91 19.49 7.77
N ARG A 325 -23.13 20.33 8.80
CA ARG A 325 -23.68 19.88 10.10
C ARG A 325 -25.10 19.32 9.99
N LEU A 326 -25.86 19.76 8.99
CA LEU A 326 -27.24 19.36 8.73
C LEU A 326 -27.35 18.15 7.78
N LEU A 327 -26.25 17.73 7.15
CA LEU A 327 -26.24 16.51 6.36
C LEU A 327 -26.55 15.29 7.24
N ARG A 328 -27.44 14.44 6.75
CA ARG A 328 -27.81 13.16 7.36
C ARG A 328 -27.83 12.06 6.30
N VAL A 329 -27.41 10.85 6.68
CA VAL A 329 -27.55 9.67 5.83
C VAL A 329 -28.86 9.01 6.23
N ASP A 330 -29.80 8.88 5.30
CA ASP A 330 -30.90 7.96 5.52
C ASP A 330 -30.33 6.53 5.43
N LYS A 331 -30.29 5.83 6.56
CA LYS A 331 -29.71 4.48 6.64
C LYS A 331 -30.54 3.43 5.88
N LYS A 332 -31.82 3.70 5.61
CA LYS A 332 -32.72 2.77 4.90
C LYS A 332 -32.44 2.79 3.40
N ASP A 333 -32.24 3.98 2.83
CA ASP A 333 -32.08 4.16 1.39
C ASP A 333 -30.65 4.52 0.94
N ARG A 334 -29.75 4.76 1.90
CA ARG A 334 -28.37 5.27 1.73
C ARG A 334 -28.33 6.59 0.95
N THR A 335 -29.26 7.49 1.23
CA THR A 335 -29.34 8.82 0.62
C THR A 335 -28.73 9.88 1.53
N ILE A 336 -28.24 10.98 0.93
CA ILE A 336 -27.83 12.17 1.67
C ILE A 336 -29.02 13.13 1.66
N ALA A 337 -29.65 13.30 2.81
CA ALA A 337 -30.71 14.29 2.99
C ALA A 337 -30.16 15.51 3.75
N SER A 338 -30.61 16.68 3.35
CA SER A 338 -30.37 17.93 4.07
C SER A 338 -31.71 18.65 4.23
N ASP A 339 -32.17 18.90 5.44
CA ASP A 339 -33.29 19.83 5.65
C ASP A 339 -32.85 21.30 5.47
N ALA A 340 -31.59 21.54 5.05
CA ALA A 340 -30.98 22.84 4.96
C ALA A 340 -31.03 23.43 3.55
N THR A 341 -31.69 24.57 3.44
CA THR A 341 -31.35 25.59 2.44
C THR A 341 -30.30 26.51 3.06
N PRO A 342 -29.15 26.80 2.41
CA PRO A 342 -28.23 27.82 2.91
C PRO A 342 -28.98 29.14 3.15
N GLU A 343 -28.86 29.71 4.36
CA GLU A 343 -29.59 30.93 4.77
C GLU A 343 -29.28 32.14 3.87
N ASP A 344 -28.17 32.09 3.13
CA ASP A 344 -27.69 33.13 2.21
C ASP A 344 -28.31 33.07 0.81
N GLY A 345 -29.20 32.11 0.52
CA GLY A 345 -29.84 31.96 -0.79
C GLY A 345 -28.91 31.40 -1.88
N THR A 346 -27.74 30.86 -1.51
CA THR A 346 -26.82 30.23 -2.46
C THR A 346 -27.43 28.92 -2.96
N ASN A 347 -27.70 28.84 -4.27
CA ASN A 347 -28.13 27.58 -4.90
C ASN A 347 -27.07 26.50 -4.70
N VAL A 348 -27.41 25.46 -3.93
CA VAL A 348 -26.55 24.29 -3.73
C VAL A 348 -26.47 23.52 -5.04
N LYS A 349 -25.27 23.37 -5.58
CA LYS A 349 -25.04 22.54 -6.76
C LYS A 349 -24.91 21.08 -6.33
N LEU A 350 -25.54 20.19 -7.08
CA LEU A 350 -25.52 18.76 -6.83
C LEU A 350 -24.81 18.00 -7.94
N VAL A 351 -24.23 16.84 -7.60
CA VAL A 351 -23.76 15.84 -8.56
C VAL A 351 -24.45 14.52 -8.29
N ASN A 352 -24.95 13.91 -9.36
CA ASN A 352 -25.57 12.59 -9.35
C ASN A 352 -24.48 11.50 -9.50
N TRP A 353 -23.93 11.02 -8.38
CA TRP A 353 -22.95 9.93 -8.36
C TRP A 353 -23.62 8.57 -8.47
N ILE A 354 -23.19 7.73 -9.38
CA ILE A 354 -23.73 6.39 -9.58
C ILE A 354 -23.13 5.44 -8.54
N GLN A 355 -24.01 4.80 -7.76
CA GLN A 355 -23.68 3.81 -6.73
C GLN A 355 -23.76 2.36 -7.25
N GLY A 356 -24.34 2.16 -8.43
CA GLY A 356 -24.51 0.85 -9.06
C GLY A 356 -25.75 0.83 -9.96
N THR A 357 -26.13 -0.37 -10.39
CA THR A 357 -27.35 -0.63 -11.16
C THR A 357 -28.20 -1.64 -10.41
N GLN A 358 -29.49 -1.35 -10.24
CA GLN A 358 -30.46 -2.23 -9.61
C GLN A 358 -31.70 -2.32 -10.51
N ASP A 359 -32.11 -3.55 -10.86
CA ASP A 359 -33.29 -3.82 -11.71
C ASP A 359 -33.29 -3.07 -13.05
N GLY A 360 -32.11 -2.85 -13.63
CA GLY A 360 -31.93 -2.12 -14.89
C GLY A 360 -31.82 -0.60 -14.74
N HIS A 361 -32.11 -0.05 -13.57
CA HIS A 361 -32.03 1.39 -13.29
C HIS A 361 -30.74 1.77 -12.55
N ARG A 362 -30.23 2.98 -12.84
CA ARG A 362 -29.04 3.54 -12.17
C ARG A 362 -29.41 3.94 -10.74
N LYS A 363 -28.76 3.35 -9.73
CA LYS A 363 -28.83 3.86 -8.37
C LYS A 363 -27.91 5.08 -8.27
N VAL A 364 -28.49 6.24 -8.01
CA VAL A 364 -27.77 7.50 -7.90
C VAL A 364 -27.63 7.88 -6.42
N LEU A 365 -26.63 8.69 -6.10
CA LEU A 365 -26.51 9.42 -4.85
C LEU A 365 -26.27 10.88 -5.21
N GLN A 366 -27.17 11.75 -4.76
CA GLN A 366 -27.00 13.18 -4.90
C GLN A 366 -26.05 13.68 -3.82
N CYS A 367 -24.88 14.16 -4.24
CA CYS A 367 -23.95 14.82 -3.33
C CYS A 367 -23.88 16.31 -3.65
N PRO A 368 -24.00 17.18 -2.64
CA PRO A 368 -23.77 18.59 -2.81
C PRO A 368 -22.29 18.91 -3.01
N PHE A 369 -22.01 20.01 -3.69
CA PHE A 369 -20.68 20.57 -3.77
C PHE A 369 -20.72 22.10 -3.86
N PHE A 370 -19.64 22.72 -3.41
CA PHE A 370 -19.43 24.17 -3.45
C PHE A 370 -18.20 24.49 -4.30
N GLU A 371 -18.19 25.64 -4.96
CA GLU A 371 -16.98 26.14 -5.61
C GLU A 371 -16.07 26.76 -4.55
N HIS A 372 -14.79 26.42 -4.57
CA HIS A 372 -13.80 27.04 -3.70
C HIS A 372 -13.49 28.45 -4.21
N GLU A 373 -13.09 29.34 -3.30
CA GLU A 373 -12.65 30.71 -3.60
C GLU A 373 -11.46 30.81 -4.59
N ASP A 374 -10.76 29.71 -4.86
CA ASP A 374 -9.65 29.69 -5.83
C ASP A 374 -10.12 29.62 -7.29
N GLY A 375 -11.45 29.49 -7.51
CA GLY A 375 -12.09 29.40 -8.82
C GLY A 375 -11.76 28.14 -9.62
N LYS A 376 -11.07 27.17 -9.02
CA LYS A 376 -10.57 25.95 -9.68
C LYS A 376 -11.02 24.68 -8.97
N SER A 377 -11.04 24.69 -7.65
CA SER A 377 -11.35 23.57 -6.80
C SER A 377 -12.84 23.55 -6.43
N ILE A 378 -13.34 22.35 -6.11
CA ILE A 378 -14.64 22.20 -5.47
C ILE A 378 -14.48 21.63 -4.07
N LEU A 379 -15.47 21.87 -3.23
CA LEU A 379 -15.60 21.36 -1.87
C LEU A 379 -16.79 20.43 -1.82
N ILE A 380 -16.57 19.18 -1.44
CA ILE A 380 -17.61 18.16 -1.28
C ILE A 380 -17.73 17.83 0.20
N PRO A 381 -18.81 18.24 0.88
CA PRO A 381 -19.04 17.85 2.25
C PRO A 381 -19.42 16.35 2.31
N PHE A 382 -19.03 15.70 3.41
CA PHE A 382 -19.39 14.32 3.68
C PHE A 382 -20.37 14.26 4.85
N VAL A 383 -21.22 13.25 4.82
CA VAL A 383 -22.16 13.00 5.91
C VAL A 383 -21.39 12.31 7.02
N GLU A 384 -21.28 12.98 8.16
CA GLU A 384 -20.42 12.58 9.28
C GLU A 384 -18.93 12.89 9.04
N GLY A 385 -18.39 13.80 9.85
CA GLY A 385 -16.99 14.19 9.80
C GLY A 385 -16.74 15.63 10.21
N ASP A 386 -15.51 15.89 10.67
CA ASP A 386 -14.96 17.20 10.98
C ASP A 386 -14.22 17.81 9.78
N LYS A 387 -14.37 17.23 8.57
CA LYS A 387 -13.62 17.59 7.37
C LYS A 387 -14.47 17.60 6.09
N VAL A 388 -14.08 18.46 5.17
CA VAL A 388 -14.63 18.58 3.81
C VAL A 388 -13.60 18.12 2.79
N LEU A 389 -14.04 17.43 1.74
CA LEU A 389 -13.15 16.99 0.66
C LEU A 389 -12.96 18.12 -0.35
N LYS A 390 -11.77 18.71 -0.39
CA LYS A 390 -11.36 19.62 -1.45
C LYS A 390 -10.83 18.83 -2.64
N VAL A 391 -11.34 19.11 -3.83
CA VAL A 391 -10.91 18.49 -5.09
C VAL A 391 -10.44 19.59 -6.04
N SER A 392 -9.16 19.61 -6.40
CA SER A 392 -8.60 20.67 -7.26
C SER A 392 -8.70 20.36 -8.74
N THR A 393 -8.57 19.08 -9.11
CA THR A 393 -8.57 18.63 -10.51
C THR A 393 -9.38 17.36 -10.68
N MET A 394 -9.89 17.15 -11.89
CA MET A 394 -10.64 15.96 -12.27
C MET A 394 -10.28 15.52 -13.69
N ILE A 395 -10.36 14.21 -13.92
CA ILE A 395 -10.26 13.60 -15.25
C ILE A 395 -11.59 12.89 -15.53
N VAL A 396 -12.38 13.49 -16.41
CA VAL A 396 -13.58 12.86 -16.97
C VAL A 396 -13.14 11.90 -18.06
N GLU A 397 -13.78 10.74 -18.14
CA GLU A 397 -13.54 9.75 -19.18
C GLU A 397 -13.56 10.36 -20.58
N GLY A 398 -12.52 10.07 -21.37
CA GLY A 398 -12.33 10.64 -22.71
C GLY A 398 -11.73 12.05 -22.74
N SER A 399 -11.45 12.66 -21.59
CA SER A 399 -10.88 14.02 -21.49
C SER A 399 -9.51 14.05 -20.82
N ALA A 400 -8.77 15.14 -21.06
CA ALA A 400 -7.58 15.49 -20.27
C ALA A 400 -7.96 15.99 -18.87
N GLU A 401 -6.98 16.05 -17.97
CA GLU A 401 -7.15 16.63 -16.63
C GLU A 401 -7.49 18.12 -16.72
N ARG A 402 -8.46 18.57 -15.92
CA ARG A 402 -8.89 19.97 -15.85
C ARG A 402 -9.18 20.37 -14.40
N ALA A 403 -9.30 21.68 -14.17
CA ALA A 403 -9.80 22.22 -12.90
C ALA A 403 -11.17 21.60 -12.56
N ALA A 404 -11.37 21.23 -11.30
CA ALA A 404 -12.57 20.53 -10.85
C ALA A 404 -13.86 21.33 -11.15
N VAL A 405 -13.86 22.65 -10.91
CA VAL A 405 -14.99 23.54 -11.21
C VAL A 405 -15.40 23.47 -12.67
N SER A 406 -14.44 23.37 -13.60
CA SER A 406 -14.72 23.28 -15.04
C SER A 406 -15.17 21.88 -15.45
N ALA A 407 -14.53 20.84 -14.90
CA ALA A 407 -14.83 19.45 -15.22
C ALA A 407 -16.23 19.01 -14.74
N ILE A 408 -16.68 19.54 -13.60
CA ILE A 408 -17.95 19.12 -12.98
C ILE A 408 -19.18 19.81 -13.57
N LYS A 409 -19.02 20.90 -14.35
CA LYS A 409 -20.16 21.72 -14.83
C LYS A 409 -21.23 20.92 -15.56
N SER A 410 -20.84 20.02 -16.46
CA SER A 410 -21.79 19.18 -17.22
C SER A 410 -22.43 18.06 -16.40
N PHE A 411 -22.06 17.92 -15.14
CA PHE A 411 -22.61 16.94 -14.19
C PHE A 411 -23.41 17.61 -13.06
N ALA A 412 -23.36 18.94 -12.99
CA ALA A 412 -24.00 19.72 -11.96
C ALA A 412 -25.52 19.83 -12.24
N VAL A 413 -26.31 19.58 -11.20
CA VAL A 413 -27.76 19.82 -11.18
C VAL A 413 -28.03 20.95 -10.19
N VAL A 414 -28.99 21.83 -10.52
CA VAL A 414 -29.45 22.87 -9.58
C VAL A 414 -30.56 22.28 -8.73
N GLY A 415 -30.34 22.18 -7.42
CA GLY A 415 -31.35 21.77 -6.46
C GLY A 415 -32.30 22.91 -6.08
N ASP A 416 -33.58 22.62 -5.87
CA ASP A 416 -34.59 23.61 -5.42
C ASP A 416 -34.64 23.80 -3.90
N GLY A 417 -33.75 23.11 -3.16
CA GLY A 417 -33.51 23.35 -1.75
C GLY A 417 -34.54 22.74 -0.80
N ARG A 418 -35.52 21.96 -1.30
CA ARG A 418 -36.69 21.61 -0.51
C ARG A 418 -36.82 20.13 -0.19
N HIS A 419 -36.60 19.19 -1.12
CA HIS A 419 -36.73 17.74 -0.86
C HIS A 419 -35.69 16.98 -1.70
N TRP A 420 -34.85 16.17 -1.07
CA TRP A 420 -33.75 15.45 -1.72
C TRP A 420 -34.06 13.95 -1.80
N GLU A 421 -35.17 13.62 -2.43
CA GLU A 421 -35.48 12.23 -2.74
C GLU A 421 -34.58 11.75 -3.87
N LEU A 422 -34.17 10.48 -3.79
CA LEU A 422 -33.93 9.74 -5.00
C LEU A 422 -35.24 9.77 -5.77
N THR A 423 -35.36 10.71 -6.71
CA THR A 423 -36.13 10.35 -7.88
C THR A 423 -35.42 9.12 -8.44
N PRO A 424 -36.09 7.96 -8.54
CA PRO A 424 -35.71 7.05 -9.60
C PRO A 424 -35.69 7.97 -10.82
N SER A 425 -34.55 8.09 -11.50
CA SER A 425 -34.56 8.68 -12.83
C SER A 425 -35.76 8.03 -13.53
N PRO A 426 -36.75 8.79 -14.01
CA PRO A 426 -37.95 8.20 -14.57
C PRO A 426 -37.65 7.63 -15.96
N PHE A 427 -36.54 6.91 -16.14
CA PHE A 427 -36.12 6.24 -17.38
C PHE A 427 -35.25 5.04 -17.05
#